data_AF-A0A1I6YUA0-F1
#
_entry.id   AF-A0A1I6YUA0-F1
#
_cell.length_a   1.000
_cell.length_b   1.000
_cell.length_c   1.000
_cell.angle_alpha   90.00
_cell.angle_beta   90.00
_cell.angle_gamma   90.00
#
_symmetry.space_group_name_H-M   'P 1'
#
loop_
_entity.id
_entity.type
_entity.pdbx_description
1 polymer ?
#
loop_
_entity_poly.entity_id
_entity_poly.type
_entity_poly.pdbx_seq_one_letter_code
_entity_poly.pdbx_strand_id
1 'polypeptide(L)'
;MIFRTLSLLRSLQGAHHTAQDARARIQQACDYRWLKGQLAHGMIGAREARLNDGTPAVSVVLPFVATPERRRGGRWPEDPAEREDCFVEGTHACRAAGAPGYRTLESLSQGLAQGGMAILKDAARFQYLIEREALRLTWRRLESLAPDLARQLGRHLTTRDSERHGLFLLEIRLPAAASDVALNGDWLDRCLDRYRRILPKPAG
;
A
#
# COMPACT_ATOMS: atom_id res chain seq x y z
N MET A 1 25.92 -28.23 31.64
CA MET A 1 24.56 -28.35 31.08
C MET A 1 23.92 -27.00 30.71
N ILE A 2 24.14 -25.91 31.47
CA ILE A 2 23.57 -24.56 31.21
C ILE A 2 23.86 -24.01 29.79
N PHE A 3 25.05 -24.24 29.25
CA PHE A 3 25.43 -23.78 27.91
C PHE A 3 24.63 -24.42 26.76
N ARG A 4 24.16 -25.68 26.91
CA ARG A 4 23.33 -26.33 25.87
C ARG A 4 21.91 -25.77 25.84
N THR A 5 21.36 -25.42 27.01
CA THR A 5 20.03 -24.81 27.16
C THR A 5 20.00 -23.39 26.59
N LEU A 6 21.07 -22.61 26.79
CA LEU A 6 21.20 -21.27 26.21
C LEU A 6 21.34 -21.29 24.66
N SER A 7 22.04 -22.27 24.09
CA SER A 7 22.13 -22.42 22.64
C SER A 7 20.80 -22.85 22.00
N LEU A 8 20.03 -23.71 22.67
CA LEU A 8 18.68 -24.10 22.25
C LEU A 8 17.69 -22.92 22.30
N LEU A 9 17.74 -22.12 23.38
CA LEU A 9 16.92 -20.91 23.49
C LEU A 9 17.28 -19.87 22.41
N ARG A 10 18.57 -19.67 22.11
CA ARG A 10 19.01 -18.81 21.00
C ARG A 10 18.59 -19.34 19.63
N SER A 11 18.63 -20.66 19.42
CA SER A 11 18.17 -21.27 18.17
C SER A 11 16.65 -21.16 17.99
N LEU A 12 15.87 -21.35 19.06
CA LEU A 12 14.42 -21.15 19.06
C LEU A 12 14.04 -19.68 18.88
N GLN A 13 14.75 -18.76 19.52
CA GLN A 13 14.60 -17.31 19.30
C GLN A 13 14.93 -16.93 17.86
N GLY A 14 16.03 -17.44 17.31
CA GLY A 14 16.40 -17.23 15.91
C GLY A 14 15.37 -17.76 14.91
N ALA A 15 14.82 -18.94 15.16
CA ALA A 15 13.75 -19.52 14.35
C ALA A 15 12.45 -18.69 14.44
N HIS A 16 12.12 -18.18 15.63
CA HIS A 16 10.95 -17.33 15.85
C HIS A 16 11.07 -16.00 15.10
N HIS A 17 12.23 -15.33 15.19
CA HIS A 17 12.48 -14.09 14.45
C HIS A 17 12.41 -14.31 12.94
N THR A 18 13.02 -15.39 12.45
CA THR A 18 12.97 -15.75 11.02
C THR A 18 11.53 -15.97 10.54
N ALA A 19 10.69 -16.61 11.36
CA ALA A 19 9.28 -16.86 11.03
C ALA A 19 8.44 -15.57 11.04
N GLN A 20 8.69 -14.67 11.99
CA GLN A 20 8.03 -13.36 12.04
C GLN A 20 8.41 -12.50 10.83
N ASP A 21 9.69 -12.47 10.46
CA ASP A 21 10.19 -11.74 9.30
C ASP A 21 9.63 -12.30 7.99
N ALA A 22 9.57 -13.63 7.86
CA ALA A 22 8.94 -14.28 6.71
C ALA A 22 7.47 -13.90 6.60
N ARG A 23 6.72 -13.92 7.72
CA ARG A 23 5.32 -13.51 7.75
C ARG A 23 5.14 -12.04 7.35
N ALA A 24 6.00 -11.16 7.85
CA ALA A 24 5.98 -9.74 7.51
C ALA A 24 6.22 -9.53 6.01
N ARG A 25 7.22 -10.21 5.43
CA ARG A 25 7.51 -10.14 3.99
C ARG A 25 6.35 -10.66 3.13
N ILE A 26 5.72 -11.76 3.54
CA ILE A 26 4.57 -12.28 2.81
C ILE A 26 3.41 -11.29 2.87
N GLN A 27 3.14 -10.69 4.04
CA GLN A 27 2.12 -9.65 4.16
C GLN A 27 2.42 -8.46 3.24
N GLN A 28 3.67 -7.99 3.19
CA GLN A 28 4.07 -6.91 2.29
C GLN A 28 3.86 -7.27 0.82
N ALA A 29 4.15 -8.51 0.42
CA ALA A 29 3.88 -8.98 -0.93
C ALA A 29 2.38 -9.03 -1.24
N CYS A 30 1.55 -9.48 -0.29
CA CYS A 30 0.09 -9.46 -0.41
C CYS A 30 -0.44 -8.02 -0.57
N ASP A 31 0.04 -7.10 0.27
CA ASP A 31 -0.33 -5.68 0.22
C ASP A 31 0.07 -5.07 -1.13
N TYR A 32 1.27 -5.40 -1.64
CA TYR A 32 1.74 -4.96 -2.96
C TYR A 32 0.86 -5.46 -4.09
N ARG A 33 0.52 -6.75 -4.10
CA ARG A 33 -0.31 -7.36 -5.15
C ARG A 33 -1.73 -6.80 -5.14
N TRP A 34 -2.27 -6.60 -3.96
CA TRP A 34 -3.54 -5.90 -3.81
C TRP A 34 -3.45 -4.49 -4.40
N LEU A 35 -2.43 -3.71 -4.03
CA LEU A 35 -2.20 -2.35 -4.55
C LEU A 35 -2.08 -2.34 -6.08
N LYS A 36 -1.31 -3.28 -6.62
CA LYS A 36 -1.12 -3.50 -8.06
C LYS A 36 -2.45 -3.74 -8.77
N GLY A 37 -3.33 -4.56 -8.18
CA GLY A 37 -4.68 -4.82 -8.69
C GLY A 37 -5.63 -3.62 -8.59
N GLN A 38 -5.46 -2.76 -7.59
CA GLN A 38 -6.31 -1.57 -7.43
C GLN A 38 -5.93 -0.42 -8.37
N LEU A 39 -4.71 -0.39 -8.90
CA LEU A 39 -4.19 0.78 -9.62
C LEU A 39 -5.02 1.21 -10.83
N ALA A 40 -5.70 0.27 -11.50
CA ALA A 40 -6.60 0.54 -12.62
C ALA A 40 -7.81 1.40 -12.24
N HIS A 41 -8.15 1.48 -10.95
CA HIS A 41 -9.22 2.31 -10.42
C HIS A 41 -8.72 3.65 -9.86
N GLY A 42 -7.42 3.92 -10.00
CA GLY A 42 -6.81 5.14 -9.54
C GLY A 42 -7.10 6.34 -10.42
N MET A 43 -6.79 7.51 -9.88
CA MET A 43 -6.80 8.76 -10.62
C MET A 43 -5.53 9.53 -10.32
N ILE A 44 -5.12 10.38 -11.25
CA ILE A 44 -3.95 11.24 -11.05
C ILE A 44 -4.39 12.41 -10.16
N GLY A 45 -3.81 12.47 -8.95
CA GLY A 45 -3.96 13.58 -8.01
C GLY A 45 -3.05 14.75 -8.37
N ALA A 46 -2.28 15.23 -7.40
CA ALA A 46 -1.31 16.31 -7.62
C ALA A 46 -0.23 15.88 -8.63
N ARG A 47 -0.07 16.66 -9.71
CA ARG A 47 0.95 16.43 -10.75
C ARG A 47 2.35 16.83 -10.33
N GLU A 48 2.47 17.68 -9.30
CA GLU A 48 3.73 18.07 -8.68
C GLU A 48 3.82 17.46 -7.28
N ALA A 49 4.10 16.16 -7.21
CA ALA A 49 4.40 15.50 -5.95
C ALA A 49 5.90 15.22 -5.84
N ARG A 50 6.39 15.02 -4.62
CA ARG A 50 7.74 14.53 -4.35
C ARG A 50 7.69 13.43 -3.31
N LEU A 51 8.61 12.47 -3.42
CA LEU A 51 8.90 11.53 -2.34
C LEU A 51 9.64 12.24 -1.20
N ASN A 52 9.75 11.58 -0.05
CA ASN A 52 10.46 12.13 1.12
C ASN A 52 11.94 12.44 0.86
N ASP A 53 12.57 11.78 -0.12
CA ASP A 53 13.95 12.01 -0.54
C ASP A 53 14.08 13.10 -1.62
N GLY A 54 12.99 13.80 -1.94
CA GLY A 54 12.95 14.86 -2.95
C GLY A 54 12.79 14.37 -4.39
N THR A 55 12.73 13.06 -4.63
CA THR A 55 12.52 12.50 -5.97
C THR A 55 11.18 13.00 -6.55
N PRO A 56 11.15 13.51 -7.79
CA PRO A 56 9.91 13.87 -8.47
C PRO A 56 8.96 12.68 -8.53
N ALA A 57 7.70 12.92 -8.20
CA ALA A 57 6.68 11.89 -8.12
C ALA A 57 5.35 12.35 -8.71
N VAL A 58 4.53 11.37 -9.05
CA VAL A 58 3.12 11.56 -9.36
C VAL A 58 2.30 11.00 -8.20
N SER A 59 1.29 11.77 -7.78
CA SER A 59 0.29 11.30 -6.82
C SER A 59 -0.81 10.52 -7.56
N VAL A 60 -1.03 9.28 -7.17
CA VAL A 60 -2.15 8.46 -7.62
C VAL A 60 -3.09 8.27 -6.44
N VAL A 61 -4.36 8.62 -6.61
CA VAL A 61 -5.40 8.51 -5.59
C VAL A 61 -6.30 7.33 -5.90
N LEU A 62 -6.39 6.38 -4.97
CA LEU A 62 -7.29 5.24 -5.00
C LEU A 62 -8.45 5.47 -4.02
N PRO A 63 -9.69 5.60 -4.51
CA PRO A 63 -10.83 5.86 -3.65
C PRO A 63 -11.55 4.59 -3.20
N PHE A 64 -12.02 4.61 -1.97
CA PHE A 64 -12.69 3.49 -1.30
C PHE A 64 -13.83 4.01 -0.43
N VAL A 65 -14.98 3.32 -0.40
CA VAL A 65 -16.02 3.63 0.60
C VAL A 65 -15.49 3.31 2.00
N ALA A 66 -15.63 4.26 2.93
CA ALA A 66 -15.14 4.13 4.30
C ALA A 66 -16.11 3.37 5.21
N THR A 67 -16.44 2.12 4.82
CA THR A 67 -17.39 1.28 5.57
C THR A 67 -16.95 1.09 7.04
N PRO A 68 -17.87 0.76 7.96
CA PRO A 68 -17.52 0.48 9.35
C PRO A 68 -16.43 -0.60 9.52
N GLU A 69 -16.38 -1.60 8.64
CA GLU A 69 -15.32 -2.63 8.63
C GLU A 69 -13.96 -2.02 8.34
N ARG A 70 -13.85 -1.17 7.31
CA ARG A 70 -12.60 -0.51 6.94
C ARG A 70 -12.17 0.52 7.97
N ARG A 71 -13.12 1.26 8.55
CA ARG A 71 -12.85 2.19 9.65
C ARG A 71 -12.28 1.47 10.86
N ARG A 72 -12.65 0.22 11.16
CA ARG A 72 -11.99 -0.56 12.23
C ARG A 72 -10.53 -0.90 11.92
N GLY A 73 -10.12 -0.84 10.65
CA GLY A 73 -8.73 -1.07 10.22
C GLY A 73 -7.76 0.06 10.57
N GLY A 74 -8.27 1.25 10.94
CA GLY A 74 -7.47 2.36 11.47
C GLY A 74 -8.06 2.88 12.79
N ARG A 75 -7.26 3.57 13.60
CA ARG A 75 -7.77 4.26 14.79
C ARG A 75 -8.37 5.61 14.39
N TRP A 76 -9.48 5.57 13.66
CA TRP A 76 -10.14 6.78 13.18
C TRP A 76 -11.03 7.39 14.27
N PRO A 77 -11.00 8.73 14.46
CA PRO A 77 -11.92 9.42 15.35
C PRO A 77 -13.39 9.17 14.98
N GLU A 78 -14.27 9.24 15.98
CA GLU A 78 -15.72 9.15 15.77
C GLU A 78 -16.26 10.44 15.13
N ASP A 79 -15.74 11.59 15.55
CA ASP A 79 -16.10 12.89 15.01
C ASP A 79 -15.63 13.04 13.54
N PRO A 80 -16.51 13.38 12.59
CA PRO A 80 -16.14 13.59 11.19
C PRO A 80 -15.13 14.71 10.96
N ALA A 81 -15.18 15.80 11.73
CA ALA A 81 -14.25 16.93 11.51
C ALA A 81 -12.83 16.54 11.94
N GLU A 82 -12.67 15.97 13.13
CA GLU A 82 -11.39 15.41 13.58
C GLU A 82 -10.84 14.33 12.62
N ARG A 83 -11.74 13.55 12.00
CA ARG A 83 -11.35 12.51 11.06
C ARG A 83 -10.76 13.09 9.76
N GLU A 84 -11.21 14.24 9.30
CA GLU A 84 -10.64 14.91 8.11
C GLU A 84 -9.21 15.42 8.37
N ASP A 85 -8.87 15.71 9.63
CA ASP A 85 -7.52 16.12 10.00
C ASP A 85 -6.57 14.94 10.24
N CYS A 86 -7.11 13.72 10.28
CA CYS A 86 -6.34 12.49 10.49
C CYS A 86 -5.92 11.81 9.18
N PHE A 87 -4.80 11.08 9.25
CA PHE A 87 -4.33 10.22 8.18
C PHE A 87 -3.67 8.95 8.72
N VAL A 88 -3.59 7.92 7.89
CA VAL A 88 -2.88 6.66 8.18
C VAL A 88 -1.80 6.46 7.12
N GLU A 89 -0.57 6.21 7.54
CA GLU A 89 0.58 6.06 6.63
C GLU A 89 1.18 4.65 6.63
N GLY A 90 2.04 4.40 5.64
CA GLY A 90 2.89 3.23 5.58
C GLY A 90 2.12 1.90 5.48
N THR A 91 2.59 0.87 6.20
CA THR A 91 2.05 -0.50 6.16
C THR A 91 0.58 -0.61 6.58
N HIS A 92 0.06 0.40 7.28
CA HIS A 92 -1.33 0.41 7.75
C HIS A 92 -2.28 1.03 6.73
N ALA A 93 -1.78 1.87 5.82
CA ALA A 93 -2.60 2.57 4.84
C ALA A 93 -3.36 1.59 3.92
N CYS A 94 -2.66 0.61 3.33
CA CYS A 94 -3.30 -0.38 2.47
C CYS A 94 -4.30 -1.26 3.24
N ARG A 95 -3.98 -1.67 4.47
CA ARG A 95 -4.87 -2.50 5.30
C ARG A 95 -6.12 -1.76 5.73
N ALA A 96 -5.98 -0.49 6.13
CA ALA A 96 -7.12 0.37 6.46
C ALA A 96 -7.98 0.67 5.22
N ALA A 97 -7.39 0.70 4.02
CA ALA A 97 -8.11 0.77 2.75
C ALA A 97 -8.81 -0.55 2.35
N GLY A 98 -8.49 -1.66 3.02
CA GLY A 98 -9.13 -2.97 2.83
C GLY A 98 -8.27 -4.03 2.16
N ALA A 99 -6.94 -3.87 2.11
CA ALA A 99 -6.04 -4.93 1.68
C ALA A 99 -6.21 -6.19 2.55
N PRO A 100 -6.24 -7.39 1.95
CA PRO A 100 -6.44 -8.62 2.70
C PRO A 100 -5.26 -8.88 3.63
N GLY A 101 -5.57 -9.24 4.87
CA GLY A 101 -4.57 -9.78 5.78
C GLY A 101 -4.14 -11.18 5.34
N TYR A 102 -2.86 -11.49 5.51
CA TYR A 102 -2.30 -12.84 5.42
C TYR A 102 -2.99 -13.74 6.45
N ARG A 103 -4.06 -14.41 6.01
CA ARG A 103 -4.90 -15.26 6.86
C ARG A 103 -5.10 -16.69 6.33
N THR A 104 -4.79 -16.99 5.07
CA THR A 104 -5.00 -18.33 4.50
C THR A 104 -3.70 -19.02 4.10
N LEU A 105 -3.62 -20.33 4.38
CA LEU A 105 -2.59 -21.24 3.87
C LEU A 105 -2.51 -21.24 2.33
N GLU A 106 -3.60 -20.89 1.64
CA GLU A 106 -3.62 -20.64 0.19
C GLU A 106 -2.74 -19.46 -0.23
N SER A 107 -2.63 -18.42 0.60
CA SER A 107 -1.76 -17.27 0.33
C SER A 107 -0.28 -17.68 0.38
N LEU A 108 0.05 -18.63 1.26
CA LEU A 108 1.36 -19.28 1.35
C LEU A 108 1.63 -20.20 0.16
N SER A 109 0.66 -21.05 -0.19
CA SER A 109 0.83 -22.04 -1.25
C SER A 109 0.90 -21.40 -2.63
N GLN A 110 0.13 -20.34 -2.90
CA GLN A 110 0.28 -19.54 -4.13
C GLN A 110 1.58 -18.75 -4.15
N GLY A 111 2.03 -18.22 -3.01
CA GLY A 111 3.35 -17.59 -2.90
C GLY A 111 4.49 -18.56 -3.21
N LEU A 112 4.44 -19.78 -2.67
CA LEU A 112 5.40 -20.84 -2.95
C LEU A 112 5.32 -21.32 -4.40
N ALA A 113 4.10 -21.44 -4.97
CA ALA A 113 3.88 -21.85 -6.36
C ALA A 113 4.33 -20.80 -7.39
N GLN A 114 4.30 -19.51 -7.05
CA GLN A 114 4.81 -18.42 -7.89
C GLN A 114 6.32 -18.18 -7.74
N GLY A 115 7.01 -19.01 -6.93
CA GLY A 115 8.43 -18.92 -6.65
C GLY A 115 8.75 -17.89 -5.57
N GLY A 116 9.52 -18.30 -4.55
CA GLY A 116 9.90 -17.43 -3.43
C GLY A 116 10.56 -16.10 -3.84
N MET A 117 11.20 -16.07 -5.01
CA MET A 117 11.78 -14.84 -5.57
C MET A 117 10.71 -13.78 -5.92
N ALA A 118 9.53 -14.18 -6.41
CA ALA A 118 8.46 -13.24 -6.73
C ALA A 118 7.90 -12.58 -5.45
N ILE A 119 7.72 -13.35 -4.37
CA ILE A 119 7.32 -12.81 -3.07
C ILE A 119 8.35 -11.80 -2.58
N LEU A 120 9.64 -12.13 -2.62
CA LEU A 120 10.70 -11.24 -2.17
C LEU A 120 10.75 -9.95 -3.00
N LYS A 121 10.53 -10.05 -4.31
CA LYS A 121 10.49 -8.89 -5.20
C LYS A 121 9.34 -7.96 -4.83
N ASP A 122 8.13 -8.50 -4.72
CA ASP A 122 6.90 -7.77 -4.36
C ASP A 122 6.99 -7.16 -2.96
N ALA A 123 7.41 -7.94 -1.97
CA ALA A 123 7.59 -7.48 -0.59
C ALA A 123 8.52 -6.28 -0.54
N ALA A 124 9.65 -6.35 -1.24
CA ALA A 124 10.61 -5.27 -1.19
C ALA A 124 10.21 -4.06 -2.06
N ARG A 125 9.31 -4.22 -3.06
CA ARG A 125 8.72 -3.07 -3.79
C ARG A 125 7.78 -2.31 -2.86
N PHE A 126 7.00 -3.04 -2.06
CA PHE A 126 6.19 -2.45 -1.00
C PHE A 126 7.04 -1.79 0.10
N GLN A 127 8.12 -2.44 0.51
CA GLN A 127 9.06 -1.89 1.48
C GLN A 127 9.62 -0.54 1.01
N TYR A 128 9.99 -0.42 -0.27
CA TYR A 128 10.40 0.87 -0.83
C TYR A 128 9.32 1.94 -0.70
N LEU A 129 8.05 1.62 -0.97
CA LEU A 129 6.94 2.57 -0.79
C LEU A 129 6.81 3.02 0.67
N ILE A 130 7.01 2.11 1.62
CA ILE A 130 6.97 2.42 3.06
C ILE A 130 8.15 3.34 3.44
N GLU A 131 9.37 2.99 3.04
CA GLU A 131 10.60 3.75 3.33
C GLU A 131 10.57 5.16 2.74
N ARG A 132 9.85 5.34 1.63
CA ARG A 132 9.66 6.65 0.98
C ARG A 132 8.43 7.41 1.48
N GLU A 133 7.75 6.90 2.51
CA GLU A 133 6.49 7.43 3.03
C GLU A 133 5.46 7.66 1.92
N ALA A 134 5.50 6.82 0.89
CA ALA A 134 4.76 7.03 -0.35
C ALA A 134 3.26 6.74 -0.21
N LEU A 135 2.83 6.16 0.92
CA LEU A 135 1.46 5.71 1.14
C LEU A 135 0.80 6.53 2.25
N ARG A 136 -0.29 7.21 1.91
CA ARG A 136 -1.11 7.95 2.87
C ARG A 136 -2.58 7.70 2.60
N LEU A 137 -3.32 7.27 3.61
CA LEU A 137 -4.76 7.11 3.58
C LEU A 137 -5.39 8.28 4.35
N THR A 138 -6.33 8.98 3.72
CA THR A 138 -7.12 10.03 4.35
C THR A 138 -8.60 9.69 4.29
N TRP A 139 -9.40 10.28 5.17
CA TRP A 139 -10.85 10.23 5.09
C TRP A 139 -11.40 11.59 4.66
N ARG A 140 -12.38 11.60 3.76
CA ARG A 140 -13.04 12.82 3.29
C ARG A 140 -14.54 12.62 3.16
N ARG A 141 -15.31 13.63 3.53
CA ARG A 141 -16.71 13.74 3.08
C ARG A 141 -16.74 14.07 1.60
N LEU A 142 -17.83 13.69 0.93
CA LEU A 142 -17.99 13.98 -0.50
C LEU A 142 -18.01 15.49 -0.77
N GLU A 143 -18.65 16.26 0.12
CA GLU A 143 -18.72 17.73 0.06
C GLU A 143 -17.36 18.42 0.23
N SER A 144 -16.42 17.79 0.94
CA SER A 144 -15.08 18.31 1.23
C SER A 144 -14.04 17.93 0.16
N LEU A 145 -14.43 17.20 -0.90
CA LEU A 145 -13.51 16.78 -1.94
C LEU A 145 -13.08 17.96 -2.82
N ALA A 146 -11.81 17.96 -3.24
CA ALA A 146 -11.34 18.90 -4.26
C ALA A 146 -12.19 18.75 -5.54
N PRO A 147 -12.61 19.86 -6.19
CA PRO A 147 -13.52 19.80 -7.34
C PRO A 147 -13.02 18.91 -8.49
N ASP A 148 -11.70 18.90 -8.73
CA ASP A 148 -11.07 18.07 -9.76
C ASP A 148 -11.20 16.58 -9.45
N LEU A 149 -10.96 16.21 -8.19
CA LEU A 149 -11.09 14.84 -7.72
C LEU A 149 -12.56 14.42 -7.71
N ALA A 150 -13.47 15.28 -7.26
CA ALA A 150 -14.92 15.03 -7.30
C ALA A 150 -15.42 14.79 -8.74
N ARG A 151 -14.93 15.56 -9.72
CA ARG A 151 -15.24 15.36 -11.14
C ARG A 151 -14.71 14.03 -11.67
N GLN A 152 -13.47 13.66 -11.34
CA GLN A 152 -12.85 12.42 -11.79
C GLN A 152 -13.49 11.17 -11.16
N LEU A 153 -13.87 11.26 -9.88
CA LEU A 153 -14.63 10.23 -9.18
C LEU A 153 -16.01 10.00 -9.81
N GLY A 154 -16.55 11.04 -10.45
CA GLY A 154 -17.79 10.99 -11.22
C GLY A 154 -18.95 10.42 -10.42
N ARG A 155 -19.86 9.72 -11.10
CA ARG A 155 -21.02 9.05 -10.49
C ARG A 155 -20.69 7.71 -9.82
N HIS A 156 -19.47 7.18 -10.02
CA HIS A 156 -19.12 5.83 -9.57
C HIS A 156 -18.98 5.72 -8.05
N LEU A 157 -18.74 6.84 -7.37
CA LEU A 157 -18.56 6.88 -5.93
C LEU A 157 -19.53 7.84 -5.23
N THR A 158 -20.46 8.46 -5.95
CA THR A 158 -21.64 9.13 -5.37
C THR A 158 -22.77 8.13 -5.17
N THR A 159 -22.50 7.08 -4.40
CA THR A 159 -23.53 6.13 -3.95
C THR A 159 -24.01 6.56 -2.56
N ARG A 160 -25.22 6.12 -2.17
CA ARG A 160 -25.75 6.37 -0.82
C ARG A 160 -24.79 5.92 0.29
N ASP A 161 -24.02 4.86 0.04
CA ASP A 161 -23.04 4.36 1.01
C ASP A 161 -21.86 5.31 1.18
N SER A 162 -21.37 5.93 0.10
CA SER A 162 -20.34 6.96 0.19
C SER A 162 -20.85 8.23 0.84
N GLU A 163 -22.09 8.64 0.60
CA GLU A 163 -22.73 9.76 1.32
C GLU A 163 -22.83 9.48 2.82
N ARG A 164 -23.21 8.25 3.19
CA ARG A 164 -23.38 7.83 4.58
C ARG A 164 -22.06 7.65 5.34
N HIS A 165 -21.03 7.14 4.67
CA HIS A 165 -19.80 6.70 5.33
C HIS A 165 -18.56 7.55 5.00
N GLY A 166 -18.66 8.40 3.99
CA GLY A 166 -17.52 9.12 3.43
C GLY A 166 -16.59 8.21 2.61
N LEU A 167 -15.50 8.79 2.15
CA LEU A 167 -14.52 8.14 1.31
C LEU A 167 -13.17 8.06 2.01
N PHE A 168 -12.54 6.90 1.90
CA PHE A 168 -11.13 6.73 2.10
C PHE A 168 -10.39 6.99 0.79
N LEU A 169 -9.40 7.87 0.82
CA LEU A 169 -8.55 8.20 -0.30
C LEU A 169 -7.14 7.72 0.02
N LEU A 170 -6.74 6.60 -0.61
CA LEU A 170 -5.38 6.10 -0.52
C LEU A 170 -4.54 6.81 -1.59
N GLU A 171 -3.73 7.75 -1.15
CA GLU A 171 -2.72 8.39 -1.96
C GLU A 171 -1.45 7.54 -2.02
N ILE A 172 -0.93 7.36 -3.23
CA ILE A 172 0.33 6.72 -3.53
C ILE A 172 1.20 7.69 -4.32
N ARG A 173 2.34 8.06 -3.76
CA ARG A 173 3.36 8.85 -4.47
C ARG A 173 4.31 7.91 -5.20
N LEU A 174 4.36 8.01 -6.53
CA LEU A 174 5.16 7.12 -7.36
C LEU A 174 6.25 7.89 -8.12
N PRO A 175 7.50 7.41 -8.15
CA PRO A 175 8.60 8.10 -8.81
C PRO A 175 8.46 8.01 -10.33
N ALA A 176 7.70 8.93 -10.92
CA ALA A 176 7.42 8.98 -12.35
C ALA A 176 7.28 10.44 -12.80
N ALA A 177 7.45 10.68 -14.10
CA ALA A 177 7.06 11.94 -14.71
C ALA A 177 5.56 11.92 -15.02
N ALA A 178 4.90 13.08 -14.93
CA ALA A 178 3.46 13.20 -15.20
C ALA A 178 3.05 12.76 -16.62
N SER A 179 3.98 12.79 -17.58
CA SER A 179 3.78 12.36 -18.97
C SER A 179 3.90 10.84 -19.19
N ASP A 180 4.43 10.09 -18.23
CA ASP A 180 4.74 8.64 -18.35
C ASP A 180 3.87 7.82 -17.39
N VAL A 181 2.63 8.25 -17.16
CA VAL A 181 1.71 7.59 -16.20
C VAL A 181 0.79 6.63 -16.94
N ALA A 182 0.83 5.36 -16.55
CA ALA A 182 -0.16 4.36 -16.95
C ALA A 182 -0.73 3.69 -15.71
N LEU A 183 -2.03 3.84 -15.47
CA LEU A 183 -2.69 3.33 -14.26
C LEU A 183 -2.96 1.82 -14.36
N ASN A 184 -1.90 1.02 -14.41
CA ASN A 184 -1.96 -0.43 -14.40
C ASN A 184 -0.81 -1.05 -13.62
N GLY A 185 -0.98 -2.32 -13.25
CA GLY A 185 -0.01 -3.00 -12.42
C GLY A 185 1.39 -3.12 -13.02
N ASP A 186 1.51 -3.31 -14.33
CA ASP A 186 2.81 -3.49 -14.97
C ASP A 186 3.62 -2.19 -15.01
N TRP A 187 2.93 -1.06 -15.11
CA TRP A 187 3.57 0.24 -14.95
C TRP A 187 4.08 0.44 -13.52
N LEU A 188 3.31 0.06 -12.49
CA LEU A 188 3.77 0.14 -11.11
C LEU A 188 5.05 -0.69 -10.88
N ASP A 189 5.08 -1.92 -11.40
CA ASP A 189 6.24 -2.80 -11.35
C ASP A 189 7.47 -2.14 -11.99
N ARG A 190 7.33 -1.63 -13.24
CA ARG A 190 8.43 -0.97 -13.97
C ARG A 190 8.89 0.31 -13.29
N CYS A 191 7.96 1.10 -12.78
CA CYS A 191 8.20 2.35 -12.07
C CYS A 191 9.08 2.07 -10.85
N LEU A 192 8.68 1.15 -9.97
CA LEU A 192 9.45 0.85 -8.76
C LEU A 192 10.76 0.11 -9.05
N ASP A 193 10.78 -0.80 -10.03
CA ASP A 193 12.01 -1.52 -10.40
C ASP A 193 13.10 -0.59 -10.94
N ARG A 194 12.73 0.45 -11.69
CA ARG A 194 13.65 1.48 -12.22
C ARG A 194 14.41 2.20 -11.09
N TYR A 195 13.70 2.55 -10.01
CA TYR A 195 14.27 3.35 -8.93
C TYR A 195 14.90 2.51 -7.81
N ARG A 196 14.49 1.25 -7.64
CA ARG A 196 15.01 0.39 -6.58
C ARG A 196 16.32 -0.34 -6.96
N ARG A 197 16.97 -0.05 -8.09
CA ARG A 197 18.14 -0.80 -8.60
C ARG A 197 17.93 -2.33 -8.50
N ILE A 198 16.70 -2.82 -8.76
CA ILE A 198 16.39 -4.26 -8.62
C ILE A 198 16.94 -5.06 -9.79
N LEU A 199 17.27 -4.40 -10.90
CA LEU A 199 17.88 -5.04 -12.08
C LEU A 199 19.04 -4.19 -12.61
N PRO A 200 20.15 -4.82 -13.04
CA PRO A 200 21.16 -4.12 -13.83
C PRO A 200 20.51 -3.55 -15.08
N LYS A 201 20.86 -2.30 -15.44
CA LYS A 201 20.46 -1.69 -16.71
C LYS A 201 20.91 -2.62 -17.84
N PRO A 202 20.09 -2.88 -18.88
CA PRO A 202 20.62 -3.49 -20.09
C PRO A 202 21.74 -2.59 -20.61
N ALA A 203 22.93 -3.16 -20.77
CA ALA A 203 24.02 -2.51 -21.46
C ALA A 203 23.55 -2.27 -22.90
N GLY A 204 23.43 -1.00 -23.28
CA GLY A 204 23.34 -0.58 -24.67
C GLY A 204 24.74 -0.41 -25.24
#